data_AF-A0A9N7MK24-F1
#
_entry.id   AF-A0A9N7MK24-F1
#
_cell.length_a   1.000
_cell.length_b   1.000
_cell.length_c   1.000
_cell.angle_alpha   90.00
_cell.angle_beta   90.00
_cell.angle_gamma   90.00
#
_symmetry.space_group_name_H-M   'P 1'
#
loop_
_entity.id
_entity.type
_entity.pdbx_description
1 polymer ?
#
loop_
_entity_poly.entity_id
_entity_poly.type
_entity_poly.pdbx_seq_one_letter_code
_entity_poly.pdbx_strand_id
1 'polypeptide(L)' 'KLGSRAIKCTFVGCATNRKAYRLLDLESNVIIESKDVEFFENLLSSSQESTNLEESQENGPMTVVENPL' A
#
# COMPACT_ATOMS: atom_id res chain seq x y z
N LYS A 1 14.70 1.33 14.42
CA LYS A 1 13.99 1.47 15.72
C LYS A 1 13.02 2.61 15.53
N LEU A 2 11.72 2.33 15.62
CA LEU A 2 10.68 3.33 15.44
C LEU A 2 10.84 4.51 16.42
N GLY A 3 10.57 5.72 15.93
CA GLY A 3 10.57 6.93 16.76
C GLY A 3 9.46 6.89 17.82
N SER A 4 9.55 7.74 18.85
CA SER A 4 8.58 7.82 19.96
C SER A 4 7.15 8.19 19.52
N ARG A 5 6.97 8.63 18.28
CA ARG A 5 5.69 9.01 17.67
C ARG A 5 5.19 7.98 16.65
N ALA A 6 5.84 6.83 16.53
CA ALA A 6 5.39 5.80 15.62
C ALA A 6 4.11 5.16 16.14
N ILE A 7 3.18 4.90 15.22
CA ILE A 7 1.89 4.27 15.51
C ILE A 7 1.92 2.88 14.89
N LYS A 8 1.52 1.86 15.65
CA LYS A 8 1.43 0.49 15.14
C LYS A 8 0.09 0.33 14.42
N CYS A 9 0.14 -0.05 13.15
CA CYS A 9 -1.04 -0.17 12.31
C CYS A 9 -1.03 -1.48 11.52
N THR A 10 -2.20 -1.89 11.05
CA THR A 10 -2.34 -2.99 10.08
C THR A 10 -2.29 -2.43 8.67
N PHE A 11 -1.52 -3.07 7.79
CA PHE A 11 -1.49 -2.71 6.37
C PHE A 11 -2.82 -3.05 5.69
N VAL A 12 -3.39 -2.09 4.94
CA VAL A 12 -4.67 -2.26 4.22
C VAL A 12 -4.49 -2.21 2.71
N GLY A 13 -3.54 -1.40 2.20
CA GLY A 13 -3.27 -1.29 0.78
C GLY A 13 -2.54 0.00 0.39
N CYS A 14 -2.53 0.32 -0.89
CA CYS A 14 -1.96 1.57 -1.42
C CYS A 14 -3.04 2.65 -1.59
N ALA A 15 -2.65 3.93 -1.46
CA ALA A 15 -3.52 5.06 -1.77
C ALA A 15 -3.69 5.22 -3.29
N THR A 16 -4.89 5.56 -3.75
CA THR A 16 -5.23 5.56 -5.19
C THR A 16 -4.52 6.66 -5.99
N ASN A 17 -4.32 7.84 -5.40
CA ASN A 17 -3.80 9.02 -6.10
C ASN A 17 -2.56 9.62 -5.43
N ARG A 18 -1.98 8.90 -4.47
CA ARG A 18 -0.79 9.33 -3.74
C ARG A 18 0.15 8.15 -3.62
N LYS A 19 1.45 8.44 -3.71
CA LYS A 19 2.49 7.48 -3.34
C LYS A 19 2.51 7.36 -1.82
N ALA A 20 1.56 6.65 -1.22
CA ALA A 20 1.44 6.42 0.21
C ALA A 20 0.69 5.10 0.47
N TYR A 21 0.89 4.52 1.65
CA TYR A 21 0.17 3.34 2.10
C TYR A 21 -1.03 3.74 2.95
N ARG A 22 -2.11 2.96 2.84
CA ARG A 22 -3.28 3.00 3.70
C ARG A 22 -3.08 1.99 4.83
N LEU A 23 -3.18 2.49 6.06
CA LEU A 23 -2.94 1.73 7.27
C LEU A 23 -4.15 1.89 8.19
N LEU A 24 -4.61 0.81 8.81
CA LEU A 24 -5.64 0.87 9.85
C LEU A 24 -4.96 1.01 11.21
N ASP A 25 -5.20 2.13 11.88
CA ASP A 25 -4.92 2.25 13.30
C ASP A 25 -6.02 1.52 14.09
N LEU A 26 -5.63 0.48 14.83
CA LEU A 26 -6.57 -0.37 15.58
C LEU A 26 -7.10 0.31 16.84
N GLU A 27 -6.40 1.32 17.36
CA GLU A 27 -6.85 2.05 18.55
C GLU A 27 -8.00 2.99 18.18
N SER A 28 -7.82 3.80 17.13
CA SER A 28 -8.83 4.76 16.67
C SER A 28 -9.81 4.21 15.65
N ASN A 29 -9.54 3.04 15.05
CA ASN A 29 -10.28 2.48 13.91
C ASN A 29 -10.34 3.40 12.69
N VAL A 30 -9.30 4.21 12.49
CA VAL A 30 -9.19 5.15 11.36
C VAL A 30 -8.17 4.66 10.34
N ILE A 31 -8.48 4.88 9.06
CA ILE A 31 -7.50 4.71 7.97
C ILE A 31 -6.61 5.94 7.90
N ILE A 32 -5.31 5.75 8.07
CA ILE A 32 -4.29 6.77 7.88
C ILE A 32 -3.50 6.50 6.59
N GLU A 33 -3.08 7.57 5.91
CA GLU A 33 -2.17 7.49 4.76
C GLU A 33 -0.76 7.93 5.18
N SER A 34 0.27 7.11 4.94
CA SER A 34 1.66 7.46 5.24
C SER A 34 2.65 6.90 4.22
N LYS A 35 3.72 7.64 3.99
CA LYS A 35 4.91 7.20 3.22
C LYS A 35 5.95 6.52 4.09
N ASP A 36 6.07 6.98 5.32
CA ASP A 36 7.10 6.55 6.26
C ASP A 36 6.56 5.37 7.06
N VAL A 37 6.81 4.17 6.55
CA VAL A 37 6.32 2.90 7.10
C VAL A 37 7.47 1.90 7.17
N GLU A 38 7.67 1.29 8.35
CA GLU A 38 8.54 0.12 8.51
C GLU A 38 7.66 -1.15 8.60
N PHE A 39 7.86 -2.10 7.69
CA PHE A 39 7.17 -3.39 7.70
C PHE A 39 7.91 -4.41 8.55
N PHE A 40 7.17 -5.20 9.34
CA PHE A 40 7.71 -6.27 10.17
C PHE A 40 7.26 -7.64 9.64
N GLU A 41 7.65 -7.98 8.41
CA GLU A 41 7.24 -9.20 7.72
C GLU A 41 7.70 -10.48 8.42
N ASN A 42 8.82 -10.44 9.16
CA ASN A 42 9.33 -11.59 9.90
C ASN A 42 8.32 -12.17 10.91
N LEU A 43 7.34 -11.39 11.37
CA LEU A 43 6.27 -11.85 12.27
C LEU A 43 5.20 -12.71 11.56
N LEU A 44 5.10 -12.64 10.23
CA LEU A 44 4.10 -13.36 9.42
C LEU A 44 4.60 -14.71 8.89
N SER A 45 5.85 -15.07 9.19
CA SER A 45 6.61 -16.19 8.58
C SER A 45 6.11 -17.62 8.88
N SER A 46 4.94 -17.79 9.52
CA SER A 46 4.46 -19.12 9.91
C SER A 46 3.06 -19.52 9.40
N SER A 47 2.28 -18.65 8.74
CA SER A 47 0.89 -19.07 8.42
C SER A 47 0.10 -18.37 7.30
N GLN A 48 0.67 -17.58 6.38
CA GLN A 48 -0.16 -16.90 5.37
C GLN A 48 0.35 -17.07 3.94
N GLU A 49 -0.42 -17.85 3.18
CA GLU A 49 -0.44 -17.93 1.73
C GLU A 49 -0.64 -16.52 1.14
N SER A 50 0.26 -16.13 0.26
CA SER A 50 0.25 -14.82 -0.40
C SER A 50 -0.97 -14.76 -1.31
N THR A 51 -2.07 -14.14 -0.86
CA THR A 51 -3.14 -13.78 -1.78
C THR A 51 -2.58 -12.70 -2.71
N ASN A 52 -2.41 -13.08 -3.99
CA ASN A 52 -1.95 -12.17 -5.03
C ASN A 52 -3.01 -11.06 -5.12
N LEU A 53 -2.64 -9.84 -4.71
CA LEU A 53 -3.44 -8.65 -5.01
C LEU A 53 -3.33 -8.44 -6.53
N GLU A 54 -4.26 -9.00 -7.29
CA GLU A 54 -4.43 -8.65 -8.70
C GLU A 54 -4.76 -7.16 -8.77
N GLU A 55 -3.74 -6.38 -9.09
CA GLU A 55 -3.87 -5.03 -9.59
C GLU A 55 -4.74 -5.12 -10.85
N SER A 56 -6.02 -4.77 -10.74
CA SER A 56 -6.91 -4.67 -11.90
C SER A 56 -6.42 -3.49 -12.75
N GLN A 57 -5.39 -3.73 -13.55
CA GLN A 57 -5.01 -2.85 -14.64
C GLN A 57 -6.16 -2.89 -15.66
N GLU A 58 -6.87 -1.77 -15.78
CA GLU A 58 -7.77 -1.51 -16.90
C GLU A 58 -6.94 -1.59 -18.20
N ASN A 59 -6.99 -2.75 -18.86
CA ASN A 59 -6.37 -2.99 -20.15
C ASN A 59 -7.14 -2.21 -21.25
N GLY A 60 -6.89 -0.92 -21.36
CA GLY A 60 -7.16 -0.15 -22.57
C GLY A 60 -5.88 -0.04 -23.41
N PRO A 61 -5.87 -0.31 -24.73
CA PRO A 61 -4.67 -0.19 -25.54
C PRO A 61 -4.24 1.28 -25.60
N MET A 62 -3.10 1.59 -24.96
CA MET A 62 -2.39 2.86 -25.11
C MET A 62 -1.88 2.96 -26.54
N THR A 63 -2.67 3.61 -27.41
CA THR A 63 -2.22 3.98 -28.75
C THR A 63 -1.30 5.20 -28.62
N VAL A 64 -0.01 4.98 -28.82
CA VAL A 64 0.96 6.05 -29.03
C VAL A 64 0.66 6.65 -30.40
N VAL A 65 -0.01 7.81 -30.44
CA VAL A 65 -0.15 8.59 -31.65
C VAL A 65 1.11 9.44 -31.77
N GLU A 66 2.07 9.04 -32.61
CA GLU A 66 3.14 9.94 -33.02
C GLU A 66 2.54 11.06 -33.87
N ASN A 67 2.74 12.30 -33.42
CA ASN A 67 2.28 13.50 -34.10
C ASN A 67 3.37 13.93 -35.09
N PRO A 68 3.12 13.97 -36.42
CA PRO A 68 4.08 14.60 -37.33
C PRO A 68 4.07 16.12 -37.13
N LEU A 69 5.23 16.76 -37.32
CA LEU A 69 5.37 18.22 -37.43
C LEU A 69 4.69 18.75 -38.69
#